data_AF-A0A954KTP0-F1
#
_entry.id   AF-A0A954KTP0-F1
#
_cell.length_a   1.000
_cell.length_b   1.000
_cell.length_c   1.000
_cell.angle_alpha   90.00
_cell.angle_beta   90.00
_cell.angle_gamma   90.00
#
_symmetry.space_group_name_H-M   'P 1'
#
loop_
_entity.id
_entity.type
_entity.pdbx_description
1 polymer ?
#
loop_
_entity_poly.entity_id
_entity_poly.type
_entity_poly.pdbx_seq_one_letter_code
_entity_poly.pdbx_strand_id
1 'polypeptide(L)'
;MALTFDAGSDTGAAAAILDLLAAEGIPASFGMTGAWATANPDLVARMAADGHVLINHTQTHPYMTELSTEQRFAELAAADAAVSAITGRTMAPFFR
;
A
#
# COMPACT_ATOMS: atom_id res chain seq x y z
N MET A 1 16.40 -9.69 -5.23
CA MET A 1 15.75 -8.71 -6.12
C MET A 1 14.29 -8.64 -5.73
N ALA A 2 13.70 -7.45 -5.58
CA ALA A 2 12.29 -7.27 -5.22
C ALA A 2 11.65 -6.30 -6.21
N LEU A 3 10.50 -6.69 -6.75
CA LEU A 3 9.68 -5.81 -7.60
C LEU A 3 8.73 -5.02 -6.69
N THR A 4 8.76 -3.70 -6.79
CA THR A 4 7.95 -2.82 -5.95
C THR A 4 7.17 -1.80 -6.79
N PHE A 5 5.93 -1.52 -6.36
CA PHE A 5 5.05 -0.54 -6.98
C PHE A 5 4.57 0.47 -5.93
N ASP A 6 4.44 1.74 -6.34
CA ASP A 6 3.75 2.75 -5.54
C ASP A 6 2.33 2.94 -6.04
N ALA A 7 1.36 2.73 -5.15
CA ALA A 7 -0.07 2.92 -5.38
C ALA A 7 -0.56 4.13 -4.58
N GLY A 8 -0.55 5.30 -5.22
CA GLY A 8 -1.07 6.55 -4.65
C GLY A 8 -2.00 7.32 -5.58
N SER A 9 -1.86 7.12 -6.89
CA SER A 9 -2.56 7.87 -7.94
C SER A 9 -2.94 7.01 -9.15
N ASP A 10 -2.94 5.67 -8.99
CA ASP A 10 -3.28 4.77 -10.10
C ASP A 10 -4.66 5.09 -10.69
N THR A 11 -4.76 4.99 -12.01
CA THR A 11 -5.96 5.29 -12.80
C THR A 11 -6.60 4.03 -13.40
N GLY A 12 -6.23 2.85 -12.89
CA GLY A 12 -6.84 1.56 -13.25
C GLY A 12 -5.86 0.48 -13.72
N ALA A 13 -4.54 0.68 -13.61
CA ALA A 13 -3.56 -0.31 -14.02
C ALA A 13 -3.33 -1.41 -12.96
N ALA A 14 -3.64 -1.15 -11.69
CA ALA A 14 -3.36 -2.07 -10.59
C ALA A 14 -3.98 -3.46 -10.80
N ALA A 15 -5.21 -3.55 -11.31
CA ALA A 15 -5.86 -4.84 -11.59
C ALA A 15 -5.08 -5.67 -12.62
N ALA A 16 -4.69 -5.05 -13.74
CA ALA A 16 -3.95 -5.72 -14.80
C ALA A 16 -2.54 -6.14 -14.34
N ILE A 17 -1.90 -5.35 -13.48
CA ILE A 17 -0.62 -5.72 -12.85
C ILE A 17 -0.81 -6.95 -11.97
N LEU A 18 -1.84 -6.99 -11.12
CA LEU A 18 -2.13 -8.14 -10.27
C LEU A 18 -2.44 -9.41 -11.09
N ASP A 19 -3.18 -9.27 -12.20
CA ASP A 19 -3.46 -10.39 -13.11
C ASP A 19 -2.16 -10.97 -13.70
N LEU A 20 -1.25 -10.11 -14.17
CA LEU A 20 0.03 -10.55 -14.71
C LEU A 20 0.91 -11.19 -13.64
N LEU A 21 1.02 -10.58 -12.46
CA LEU A 21 1.81 -11.12 -11.36
C LEU A 21 1.30 -12.51 -10.93
N ALA A 22 -0.01 -12.69 -10.87
CA ALA A 22 -0.63 -13.98 -10.57
C ALA A 22 -0.34 -15.01 -11.67
N ALA A 23 -0.46 -14.64 -12.95
CA ALA A 23 -0.20 -15.52 -14.08
C ALA A 23 1.26 -16.02 -14.12
N GLU A 24 2.20 -15.14 -13.77
CA GLU A 24 3.64 -15.46 -13.75
C GLU A 24 4.11 -16.04 -12.40
N GLY A 25 3.24 -16.09 -11.39
CA GLY A 25 3.59 -16.56 -10.05
C GLY A 25 4.62 -15.67 -9.34
N ILE A 26 4.63 -14.36 -9.63
CA ILE A 26 5.64 -13.42 -9.14
C ILE A 26 5.09 -12.66 -7.92
N PRO A 27 5.68 -12.83 -6.72
CA PRO A 27 5.36 -11.96 -5.60
C PRO A 27 5.97 -10.57 -5.78
N ALA A 28 5.24 -9.54 -5.39
CA ALA A 28 5.68 -8.15 -5.40
C ALA A 28 5.38 -7.45 -4.07
N SER A 29 5.90 -6.24 -3.91
CA SER A 29 5.53 -5.35 -2.80
C SER A 29 4.81 -4.11 -3.30
N PHE A 30 3.75 -3.70 -2.61
CA PHE A 30 2.94 -2.53 -2.96
C PHE A 30 3.02 -1.50 -1.84
N GLY A 31 3.72 -0.39 -2.10
CA GLY A 31 3.71 0.81 -1.28
C GLY A 31 2.45 1.60 -1.57
N MET A 32 1.50 1.67 -0.64
CA MET A 32 0.23 2.37 -0.91
C MET A 32 -0.10 3.45 0.10
N THR A 33 -0.75 4.50 -0.39
CA THR A 33 -1.30 5.50 0.51
C THR A 33 -2.55 4.96 1.18
N GLY A 34 -2.82 5.36 2.42
CA GLY A 34 -4.07 4.97 3.09
C GLY A 34 -5.31 5.53 2.39
N ALA A 35 -5.21 6.72 1.79
CA ALA A 35 -6.27 7.31 0.96
C ALA A 35 -6.57 6.44 -0.27
N TRP A 36 -5.55 5.98 -0.99
CA TRP A 36 -5.72 5.09 -2.14
C TRP A 36 -6.28 3.73 -1.71
N ALA A 37 -5.82 3.19 -0.58
CA ALA A 37 -6.33 1.93 -0.05
C ALA A 37 -7.83 2.00 0.28
N THR A 38 -8.27 3.08 0.92
CA THR A 38 -9.69 3.32 1.24
C THR A 38 -10.54 3.44 -0.02
N ALA A 39 -10.01 4.04 -1.09
CA ALA A 39 -10.69 4.16 -2.36
C ALA A 39 -10.73 2.85 -3.17
N ASN A 40 -9.81 1.92 -2.91
CA ASN A 40 -9.63 0.67 -3.68
C ASN A 40 -9.59 -0.59 -2.79
N PRO A 41 -10.57 -0.81 -1.90
CA PRO A 41 -10.49 -1.87 -0.89
C PRO A 41 -10.40 -3.27 -1.51
N ASP A 42 -11.08 -3.52 -2.63
CA ASP A 42 -11.05 -4.81 -3.32
C ASP A 42 -9.66 -5.16 -3.84
N LEU A 43 -8.95 -4.17 -4.39
CA LEU A 43 -7.58 -4.36 -4.89
C LEU A 43 -6.59 -4.62 -3.75
N VAL A 44 -6.75 -3.92 -2.63
CA VAL A 44 -5.91 -4.10 -1.44
C VAL A 44 -6.15 -5.48 -0.81
N ALA A 45 -7.42 -5.89 -0.68
CA ALA A 45 -7.77 -7.22 -0.20
C ALA A 45 -7.17 -8.32 -1.09
N ARG A 46 -7.24 -8.12 -2.42
CA ARG A 46 -6.62 -9.02 -3.39
C ARG A 46 -5.10 -9.09 -3.23
N MET A 47 -4.41 -7.94 -3.13
CA MET A 47 -2.95 -7.92 -2.89
C MET A 47 -2.55 -8.76 -1.67
N ALA A 48 -3.30 -8.64 -0.57
CA ALA A 48 -3.06 -9.43 0.63
C ALA A 48 -3.35 -10.93 0.43
N ALA A 49 -4.44 -11.26 -0.26
CA ALA A 49 -4.84 -12.64 -0.54
C ALA A 49 -3.83 -13.35 -1.46
N ASP A 50 -3.32 -12.65 -2.47
CA ASP A 50 -2.34 -13.13 -3.45
C ASP A 50 -0.91 -13.22 -2.86
N GLY A 51 -0.73 -12.88 -1.58
CA GLY A 51 0.53 -13.05 -0.85
C GLY A 51 1.57 -11.95 -1.11
N HIS A 52 1.16 -10.81 -1.65
CA HIS A 52 2.03 -9.66 -1.83
C HIS A 52 2.34 -8.95 -0.50
N VAL A 53 3.45 -8.22 -0.47
CA VAL A 53 3.86 -7.45 0.71
C VAL A 53 3.24 -6.05 0.63
N LEU A 54 2.53 -5.64 1.68
CA LEU A 54 1.95 -4.29 1.76
C LEU A 54 2.91 -3.38 2.53
N ILE A 55 3.30 -2.26 1.91
CA ILE A 55 4.27 -1.28 2.41
C ILE A 55 3.56 0.07 2.60
N ASN A 56 3.92 0.78 3.67
CA ASN A 56 3.29 2.04 4.02
C ASN A 56 3.83 3.17 3.13
N HIS A 57 2.94 3.88 2.42
CA HIS A 57 3.31 5.05 1.61
C HIS A 57 2.62 6.32 2.13
N THR A 58 2.48 6.43 3.46
CA THR A 58 1.78 7.48 4.22
C THR A 58 0.27 7.54 3.97
N GLN A 59 -0.46 8.38 4.70
CA GLN A 59 -1.91 8.48 4.53
C GLN A 59 -2.25 9.30 3.30
N THR A 60 -1.56 10.43 3.12
CA THR A 60 -1.90 11.46 2.12
C THR A 60 -0.75 11.83 1.18
N HIS A 61 0.41 11.16 1.29
CA HIS A 61 1.63 11.43 0.52
C HIS A 61 2.20 12.87 0.68
N PRO A 62 2.34 13.39 1.92
CA PRO A 62 2.98 14.69 2.14
C PRO A 62 4.51 14.60 2.05
N TYR A 63 5.17 15.76 1.88
CA TYR A 63 6.62 15.84 2.06
C TYR A 63 6.99 15.65 3.54
N MET A 64 7.37 14.43 3.92
CA MET A 64 7.65 14.07 5.32
C MET A 64 8.71 14.96 5.99
N THR A 65 9.65 15.54 5.22
CA THR A 65 10.66 16.47 5.73
C THR A 65 10.08 17.77 6.26
N GLU A 66 8.88 18.16 5.83
CA GLU A 66 8.18 19.38 6.24
C GLU A 66 7.27 19.17 7.47
N LEU A 67 7.10 17.92 7.89
CA LEU A 67 6.24 17.54 9.01
C LEU A 67 7.02 17.45 10.33
N SER A 68 6.32 17.72 11.44
CA SER A 68 6.79 17.39 12.79
C SER A 68 6.89 15.86 12.96
N THR A 69 7.61 15.42 13.99
CA THR A 69 7.70 13.99 14.33
C THR A 69 6.32 13.37 14.58
N GLU A 70 5.45 14.07 15.30
CA GLU A 70 4.09 13.64 15.61
C GLU A 70 3.25 13.50 14.34
N GLN A 71 3.37 14.46 13.42
CA GLN A 71 2.67 14.44 12.14
C GLN A 71 3.14 13.27 11.26
N ARG A 72 4.45 12.97 11.23
CA ARG A 72 4.98 11.80 10.52
C ARG A 72 4.41 10.50 11.06
N PHE A 73 4.35 10.35 12.39
CA PHE A 73 3.75 9.15 13.00
C PHE A 73 2.25 9.07 12.73
N ALA A 74 1.53 10.19 12.73
CA ALA A 74 0.11 10.21 12.40
C ALA A 74 -0.16 9.73 10.97
N GLU A 75 0.65 10.17 9.99
CA GLU A 75 0.56 9.73 8.59
C GLU A 75 0.79 8.21 8.46
N LEU A 76 1.83 7.68 9.10
CA LEU A 76 2.13 6.25 9.07
C LEU A 76 1.03 5.42 9.75
N ALA A 77 0.59 5.84 10.94
CA ALA A 77 -0.43 5.12 11.71
C ALA A 77 -1.79 5.11 11.01
N ALA A 78 -2.19 6.22 10.38
CA ALA A 78 -3.44 6.31 9.65
C ALA A 78 -3.46 5.39 8.42
N ALA A 79 -2.35 5.32 7.67
CA ALA A 79 -2.27 4.42 6.52
C ALA A 79 -2.31 2.95 6.91
N ASP A 80 -1.58 2.57 7.98
CA ASP A 80 -1.61 1.21 8.51
C ASP A 80 -3.00 0.82 9.02
N ALA A 81 -3.70 1.73 9.70
CA ALA A 81 -5.08 1.50 10.14
C ALA A 81 -6.04 1.29 8.96
N ALA A 82 -5.93 2.08 7.88
CA ALA A 82 -6.76 1.94 6.70
C ALA A 82 -6.57 0.57 6.02
N VAL A 83 -5.31 0.15 5.83
CA VAL A 83 -4.99 -1.15 5.21
C VAL A 83 -5.35 -2.32 6.14
N SER A 84 -5.12 -2.19 7.45
CA SER A 84 -5.49 -3.20 8.45
C SER A 84 -7.00 -3.42 8.50
N ALA A 85 -7.80 -2.35 8.36
CA ALA A 85 -9.26 -2.45 8.33
C ALA A 85 -9.79 -3.26 7.14
N ILE A 86 -9.07 -3.25 6.01
CA ILE A 86 -9.45 -3.98 4.79
C ILE A 86 -8.96 -5.43 4.85
N THR A 87 -7.72 -5.64 5.31
CA THR A 87 -7.03 -6.92 5.13
C THR A 87 -6.97 -7.77 6.39
N GLY A 88 -7.24 -7.18 7.56
CA GLY A 88 -6.98 -7.81 8.86
C GLY A 88 -5.50 -8.00 9.18
N ARG A 89 -4.59 -7.38 8.41
CA ARG A 89 -3.13 -7.52 8.56
C ARG A 89 -2.50 -6.15 8.76
N THR A 90 -1.56 -6.05 9.69
CA THR A 90 -0.64 -4.92 9.78
C THR A 90 0.29 -4.90 8.58
N MET A 91 0.66 -3.69 8.15
CA MET A 91 1.59 -3.50 7.04
C MET A 91 3.00 -3.95 7.45
N ALA A 92 3.82 -4.30 6.46
CA ALA A 92 5.23 -4.62 6.72
C ALA A 92 5.96 -3.38 7.28
N PRO A 93 7.00 -3.54 8.11
CA PRO A 93 7.73 -2.44 8.75
C PRO A 93 8.68 -1.74 7.77
N PHE A 94 8.17 -1.40 6.60
CA PHE A 94 8.82 -0.62 5.56
C PHE A 94 7.94 0.58 5.25
N PHE A 95 8.55 1.74 5.07
CA PHE A 95 7.89 2.89 4.49
C PHE A 95 8.68 3.36 3.28
N ARG A 96 7.97 3.91 2.30
CA ARG A 96 8.52 4.54 1.10
C ARG A 96 7.84 5.88 0.90
#